data_AF-A0ABD0QKL5-F1
#
_entry.id   AF-A0ABD0QKL5-F1
#
_cell.length_a   1.000
_cell.length_b   1.000
_cell.length_c   1.000
_cell.angle_alpha   90.00
_cell.angle_beta   90.00
_cell.angle_gamma   90.00
#
_symmetry.space_group_name_H-M   'P 1'
#
loop_
_entity.id
_entity.type
_entity.pdbx_description
1 polymer ?
#
loop_
_entity_poly.entity_id
_entity_poly.type
_entity_poly.pdbx_seq_one_letter_code
_entity_poly.pdbx_strand_id
1 'polypeptide(L)'
;GAEAEAALLNNMRVYGTIVLSFMALVVFVGVKYVNKLALVFLACVILSILAVYAGVIKTSFDPPDFPVCVLGNRTLVSKGFDICAKTIERGNATVTTKLWRAFCDSEFLNATCDEYFTNNNISQIQGIPGVTSGILAG
;
A
#
# COMPACT_ATOMS: atom_id res chain seq x y z
N GLY A 1 7.07 3.93 -14.13
CA GLY A 1 7.84 4.45 -15.28
C GLY A 1 8.73 5.59 -14.81
N ALA A 2 9.84 5.84 -15.50
CA ALA A 2 10.85 6.84 -15.13
C ALA A 2 10.28 8.27 -15.00
N GLU A 3 9.25 8.62 -15.78
CA GLU A 3 8.59 9.93 -15.71
C GLU A 3 7.81 10.14 -14.39
N ALA A 4 7.21 9.08 -13.83
CA ALA A 4 6.54 9.14 -12.54
C ALA A 4 7.53 9.28 -11.37
N GLU A 5 8.73 8.71 -11.53
CA GLU A 5 9.82 8.83 -10.54
C GLU A 5 10.38 10.25 -10.55
N ALA A 6 10.68 10.81 -11.74
CA ALA A 6 11.11 12.20 -11.88
C ALA A 6 10.05 13.19 -11.35
N ALA A 7 8.76 12.91 -11.59
CA ALA A 7 7.67 13.70 -11.02
C ALA A 7 7.62 13.61 -9.48
N LEU A 8 7.85 12.44 -8.90
CA LEU A 8 7.89 12.27 -7.45
C LEU A 8 9.05 13.04 -6.82
N LEU A 9 10.25 13.00 -7.39
CA LEU A 9 11.41 13.74 -6.88
C LEU A 9 11.16 15.25 -6.89
N ASN A 10 10.59 15.79 -7.97
CA ASN A 10 10.26 17.21 -8.06
C ASN A 10 9.20 17.61 -7.04
N ASN A 11 8.16 16.77 -6.85
CA ASN A 11 7.14 17.00 -5.84
C ASN A 11 7.75 17.07 -4.43
N MET A 12 8.63 16.12 -4.07
CA MET A 12 9.28 16.10 -2.75
C MET A 12 10.13 17.35 -2.50
N ARG A 13 10.85 17.83 -3.52
CA ARG A 13 11.63 19.07 -3.41
C ARG A 13 10.73 20.28 -3.17
N VAL A 14 9.64 20.42 -3.93
CA VAL A 14 8.70 21.54 -3.80
C VAL A 14 8.04 21.54 -2.43
N TYR A 15 7.41 20.44 -2.02
CA TYR A 15 6.78 20.32 -0.70
C TYR A 15 7.79 20.53 0.44
N GLY A 16 9.00 19.99 0.30
CA GLY A 16 10.09 20.18 1.26
C GLY A 16 10.44 21.66 1.46
N THR A 17 10.63 22.42 0.37
CA THR A 17 10.95 23.86 0.46
C THR A 17 9.81 24.68 1.08
N ILE A 18 8.56 24.36 0.74
CA ILE A 18 7.38 25.04 1.31
C ILE A 18 7.30 24.78 2.82
N VAL A 19 7.37 23.51 3.25
CA VAL A 19 7.30 23.13 4.67
C VAL A 19 8.45 23.75 5.47
N LEU A 20 9.67 23.75 4.92
CA LEU A 20 10.84 24.35 5.57
C LEU A 20 10.64 25.86 5.79
N SER A 21 10.10 26.56 4.79
CA SER A 21 9.82 28.00 4.91
C SER A 21 8.80 28.30 6.02
N PHE A 22 7.74 27.49 6.14
CA PHE A 22 6.76 27.62 7.22
C PHE A 22 7.39 27.35 8.60
N MET A 23 8.20 26.31 8.74
CA MET A 23 8.90 26.00 9.99
C MET A 23 9.84 27.15 10.39
N ALA A 24 10.57 27.74 9.44
CA ALA A 24 11.43 28.89 9.70
C ALA A 24 10.64 30.13 10.17
N LEU A 25 9.51 30.43 9.53
CA LEU A 25 8.62 31.53 9.94
C LEU A 25 8.08 31.31 11.37
N VAL A 26 7.63 30.10 11.69
CA VAL A 26 7.10 29.75 13.02
C VAL A 26 8.15 29.93 14.12
N VAL A 27 9.41 29.54 13.85
CA VAL A 27 10.52 29.74 14.80
C VAL A 27 10.83 31.24 14.97
N PHE A 28 10.76 32.03 13.90
CA PHE A 28 11.04 33.46 13.93
C PHE A 28 9.97 34.29 14.64
N VAL A 29 8.69 33.95 14.45
CA VAL A 29 7.54 34.66 15.08
C VAL A 29 7.46 34.43 16.60
N GLY A 30 8.17 33.44 17.12
CA GLY A 30 8.60 33.45 18.52
C GLY A 30 8.47 32.11 19.23
N VAL A 31 9.55 31.73 19.91
CA VAL A 31 9.72 30.53 20.74
C VAL A 31 8.60 30.31 21.79
N LYS A 32 7.88 31.37 22.17
CA LYS A 32 6.77 31.31 23.13
C LYS A 32 5.53 30.59 22.57
N TYR A 33 5.27 30.69 21.26
CA TYR A 33 4.18 29.97 20.59
C TYR A 33 4.56 28.52 20.29
N VAL A 34 5.82 28.28 19.92
CA VAL A 34 6.37 26.93 19.67
C VAL A 34 6.26 26.05 20.92
N ASN A 35 6.50 26.60 22.11
CA ASN A 35 6.34 25.88 23.38
C ASN A 35 4.90 25.39 23.64
N LYS A 36 3.88 26.14 23.18
CA LYS A 36 2.47 25.75 23.32
C LYS A 36 2.07 24.68 22.29
N LEU A 37 2.61 24.76 21.08
CA LEU A 37 2.39 23.77 20.02
C LEU A 37 3.15 22.45 20.27
N ALA A 38 4.29 22.51 20.97
CA ALA A 38 5.09 21.34 21.31
C ALA A 38 4.29 20.28 22.11
N LEU A 39 3.41 20.71 23.01
CA LEU A 39 2.53 19.80 23.76
C LEU A 39 1.56 19.05 22.83
N VAL A 40 1.04 19.71 21.80
CA VAL A 40 0.10 19.12 20.84
C VAL A 40 0.81 18.06 19.97
N PHE A 41 2.02 18.36 19.50
CA PHE A 41 2.84 17.38 18.78
C PHE A 41 3.16 16.16 19.65
N LEU A 42 3.52 16.37 20.92
CA LEU A 42 3.76 15.28 21.86
C LEU A 42 2.51 14.43 22.06
N ALA A 43 1.35 15.05 22.29
CA ALA A 43 0.08 14.34 22.44
C ALA A 43 -0.27 13.50 21.19
N CYS A 44 -0.06 14.03 19.99
CA CYS A 44 -0.27 13.32 18.73
C CYS A 44 0.62 12.07 18.60
N VAL A 45 1.88 12.16 19.01
CA VAL A 45 2.81 11.02 19.01
C VAL A 45 2.37 9.96 20.01
N ILE A 46 1.98 10.34 21.23
CA ILE A 46 1.45 9.39 22.22
C ILE A 46 0.21 8.67 21.69
N LEU A 47 -0.74 9.40 21.11
CA LEU A 47 -1.94 8.80 20.53
C LEU A 47 -1.61 7.84 19.37
N SER A 48 -0.62 8.18 18.55
CA SER A 48 -0.15 7.31 17.46
C SER A 48 0.44 6.01 17.99
N ILE A 49 1.26 6.08 19.05
CA ILE A 49 1.82 4.90 19.72
C ILE A 49 0.69 4.03 20.31
N LEU A 50 -0.26 4.64 21.03
CA LEU A 50 -1.40 3.92 21.60
C LEU A 50 -2.26 3.25 20.51
N ALA A 51 -2.46 3.90 19.38
CA ALA A 51 -3.20 3.35 18.24
C ALA A 51 -2.49 2.12 17.64
N VAL A 52 -1.16 2.15 17.52
CA VAL A 52 -0.38 1.00 17.06
C VAL A 52 -0.53 -0.18 18.02
N TYR A 53 -0.37 0.04 19.34
CA TYR A 53 -0.56 -1.02 20.35
C TYR A 53 -1.97 -1.59 20.33
N ALA A 54 -2.99 -0.73 20.25
CA ALA A 54 -4.38 -1.17 20.14
C ALA A 54 -4.60 -2.01 18.87
N GLY A 55 -4.02 -1.62 17.74
CA GLY A 55 -4.08 -2.38 16.48
C GLY A 55 -3.46 -3.78 16.59
N VAL A 56 -2.31 -3.90 17.26
CA VAL A 56 -1.64 -5.19 17.51
C VAL A 56 -2.50 -6.12 18.38
N ILE A 57 -3.14 -5.58 19.43
CA ILE A 57 -4.02 -6.39 20.27
C ILE A 57 -5.26 -6.80 19.48
N LYS A 58 -5.88 -5.87 18.72
CA LYS A 58 -7.07 -6.17 17.90
C LYS A 58 -6.82 -7.29 16.90
N THR A 59 -5.67 -7.29 16.23
CA THR A 59 -5.36 -8.32 15.22
C THR A 59 -5.21 -9.74 15.79
N SER A 60 -5.16 -9.90 17.13
CA SER A 60 -5.16 -11.21 17.80
C SER A 60 -6.54 -11.88 17.78
N PHE A 61 -7.61 -11.07 17.83
CA PHE A 61 -8.99 -11.54 17.92
C PHE A 61 -9.74 -11.37 16.60
N ASP A 62 -9.45 -10.31 15.88
CA ASP A 62 -10.08 -9.93 14.62
C ASP A 62 -9.00 -9.35 13.69
N PRO A 63 -8.32 -10.19 12.89
CA PRO A 63 -7.32 -9.72 11.95
C PRO A 63 -8.00 -8.89 10.83
N PRO A 64 -7.49 -7.70 10.48
CA PRO A 64 -8.10 -6.87 9.45
C PRO A 64 -7.91 -7.50 8.07
N ASP A 65 -8.94 -7.53 7.22
CA ASP A 65 -8.84 -8.03 5.85
C ASP A 65 -7.95 -7.11 5.01
N PHE A 66 -6.73 -7.58 4.72
CA PHE A 66 -5.76 -6.87 3.89
C PHE A 66 -5.10 -7.87 2.95
N PRO A 67 -5.80 -8.30 1.89
CA PRO A 67 -5.30 -9.32 1.00
C PRO A 67 -4.22 -8.78 0.06
N VAL A 68 -3.14 -9.53 -0.08
CA VAL A 68 -2.05 -9.31 -1.03
C VAL A 68 -2.13 -10.35 -2.13
N CYS A 69 -1.98 -9.91 -3.38
CA CYS A 69 -1.99 -10.80 -4.53
C CYS A 69 -0.57 -11.24 -4.86
N VAL A 70 -0.38 -12.54 -5.03
CA VAL A 70 0.91 -13.16 -5.36
C VAL A 70 0.75 -13.95 -6.65
N LEU A 71 1.68 -13.75 -7.57
CA LEU A 71 1.82 -14.55 -8.78
C LEU A 71 3.01 -15.50 -8.58
N GLY A 72 2.73 -16.79 -8.41
CA GLY A 72 3.74 -17.78 -8.06
C GLY A 72 4.45 -17.42 -6.75
N ASN A 73 5.66 -16.89 -6.85
CA ASN A 73 6.47 -16.43 -5.70
C ASN A 73 6.81 -14.93 -5.75
N ARG A 74 6.09 -14.15 -6.58
CA ARG A 74 6.28 -12.69 -6.72
C ARG A 74 5.04 -11.95 -6.25
N THR A 75 5.22 -10.97 -5.38
CA THR A 75 4.13 -10.09 -4.93
C THR A 75 3.76 -9.08 -6.01
N LEU A 76 2.46 -8.87 -6.22
CA LEU A 76 1.94 -7.92 -7.19
C LEU A 76 1.55 -6.61 -6.51
N VAL A 77 1.80 -5.50 -7.19
CA VAL A 77 1.41 -4.16 -6.70
C VAL A 77 -0.11 -3.99 -6.87
N SER A 78 -0.84 -3.91 -5.75
CA SER A 78 -2.30 -3.83 -5.72
C SER A 78 -2.90 -2.61 -6.45
N LYS A 79 -2.12 -1.55 -6.72
CA LYS A 79 -2.63 -0.33 -7.40
C LYS A 79 -3.05 -0.53 -8.86
N GLY A 80 -2.72 -1.67 -9.48
CA GLY A 80 -2.98 -1.91 -10.91
C GLY A 80 -4.20 -2.74 -11.24
N PHE A 81 -4.87 -3.36 -10.26
CA PHE A 81 -5.95 -4.31 -10.51
C PHE A 81 -6.93 -4.41 -9.32
N ASP A 82 -8.21 -4.58 -9.62
CA ASP A 82 -9.27 -4.62 -8.60
C ASP A 82 -9.47 -6.03 -8.01
N ILE A 83 -9.11 -7.07 -8.77
CA ILE A 83 -9.39 -8.48 -8.42
C ILE A 83 -8.11 -9.30 -8.62
N CYS A 84 -7.74 -10.11 -7.62
CA CYS A 84 -6.60 -11.03 -7.66
C CYS A 84 -6.95 -12.33 -8.40
N ALA A 85 -7.30 -12.21 -9.68
CA ALA A 85 -7.63 -13.35 -10.53
C ALA A 85 -7.23 -13.07 -11.98
N LYS A 86 -6.93 -14.12 -12.76
CA LYS A 86 -6.66 -13.99 -14.20
C LYS A 86 -7.94 -13.72 -14.99
N THR A 87 -8.98 -14.46 -14.66
CA THR A 87 -10.30 -14.43 -15.29
C THR A 87 -11.38 -14.44 -14.22
N ILE A 88 -12.56 -13.93 -14.55
CA ILE A 88 -13.76 -13.98 -13.70
C ILE A 88 -14.95 -14.48 -14.54
N GLU A 89 -15.87 -15.18 -13.90
CA GLU A 89 -17.13 -15.59 -14.52
C GLU A 89 -18.14 -14.44 -14.43
N ARG A 90 -18.60 -13.93 -15.57
CA ARG A 90 -19.64 -12.92 -15.64
C ARG A 90 -20.78 -13.40 -16.53
N GLY A 91 -21.79 -14.01 -15.92
CA GLY A 91 -23.02 -14.45 -16.61
C GLY A 91 -22.75 -15.54 -17.66
N ASN A 92 -22.30 -16.72 -17.23
CA ASN A 92 -21.94 -17.87 -18.08
C ASN A 92 -20.80 -17.64 -19.08
N ALA A 93 -20.08 -16.52 -19.01
CA ALA A 93 -18.91 -16.24 -19.83
C ALA A 93 -17.69 -15.90 -18.97
N THR A 94 -16.54 -16.46 -19.35
CA THR A 94 -15.22 -16.10 -18.83
C THR A 94 -14.78 -14.76 -19.40
N VAL A 95 -14.51 -13.78 -18.53
CA VAL A 95 -13.94 -12.49 -18.93
C VAL A 95 -12.61 -12.25 -18.23
N THR A 96 -11.66 -11.64 -18.94
CA THR A 96 -10.33 -11.31 -18.41
C THR A 96 -10.40 -10.15 -17.42
N THR A 97 -9.53 -10.13 -16.41
CA THR A 97 -9.47 -9.04 -15.43
C THR A 97 -8.55 -7.89 -15.88
N LYS A 98 -8.53 -6.78 -15.13
CA LYS A 98 -7.53 -5.71 -15.33
C LYS A 98 -6.09 -6.21 -15.14
N LEU A 99 -5.90 -7.24 -14.32
CA LEU A 99 -4.59 -7.86 -14.11
C LEU A 99 -4.09 -8.53 -15.40
N TRP A 100 -4.97 -9.17 -16.16
CA TRP A 100 -4.63 -9.74 -17.48
C TRP A 100 -4.01 -8.70 -18.41
N ARG A 101 -4.59 -7.51 -18.48
CA ARG A 101 -4.11 -6.41 -19.34
C ARG A 101 -2.71 -5.90 -18.97
N ALA A 102 -2.24 -6.16 -17.76
CA ALA A 102 -0.91 -5.76 -17.33
C ALA A 102 0.18 -6.75 -17.80
N PHE A 103 -0.20 -7.99 -18.15
CA PHE A 103 0.73 -9.08 -18.47
C PHE A 103 0.51 -9.68 -19.88
N CYS A 104 -0.53 -9.25 -20.59
CA CYS A 104 -0.91 -9.77 -21.90
C CYS A 104 -1.19 -8.61 -22.88
N ASP A 105 -0.94 -8.84 -24.16
CA ASP A 105 -1.05 -7.82 -25.21
C ASP A 105 -2.50 -7.40 -25.53
N SER A 106 -3.49 -8.23 -25.20
CA SER A 106 -4.90 -7.93 -25.44
C SER A 106 -5.82 -8.49 -24.35
N GLU A 107 -7.06 -8.01 -24.35
CA GLU A 107 -8.11 -8.41 -23.40
C GLU A 107 -8.79 -9.74 -23.78
N PHE A 108 -8.35 -10.37 -24.86
CA PHE A 108 -8.91 -11.64 -25.32
C PHE A 108 -8.19 -12.80 -24.62
N LEU A 109 -8.90 -13.90 -24.38
CA LEU A 109 -8.32 -15.11 -23.78
C LEU A 109 -7.22 -15.76 -24.66
N ASN A 110 -7.17 -15.42 -25.95
CA ASN A 110 -6.18 -15.91 -26.90
C ASN A 110 -4.98 -14.96 -27.07
N ALA A 111 -4.80 -14.00 -26.14
CA ALA A 111 -3.65 -13.10 -26.16
C ALA A 111 -2.34 -13.85 -25.85
N THR A 112 -1.25 -13.38 -26.44
CA THR A 112 0.09 -13.73 -25.95
C THR A 112 0.34 -13.01 -24.62
N CYS A 113 0.79 -13.75 -23.62
CA CYS A 113 1.05 -13.27 -22.27
C CYS A 113 2.50 -13.57 -21.87
N ASP A 114 2.98 -12.87 -20.85
CA ASP A 114 4.24 -13.17 -20.19
C ASP A 114 4.32 -14.64 -19.72
N GLU A 115 5.44 -15.30 -19.99
CA GLU A 115 5.62 -16.73 -19.71
C GLU A 115 5.50 -17.06 -18.22
N TYR A 116 5.97 -16.16 -17.34
CA TYR A 116 5.83 -16.35 -15.91
C TYR A 116 4.36 -16.23 -15.48
N PHE A 117 3.59 -15.35 -16.13
CA PHE A 117 2.16 -15.19 -15.87
C PHE A 117 1.35 -16.42 -16.30
N THR A 118 1.68 -17.06 -17.42
CA THR A 118 1.01 -18.31 -17.85
C THR A 118 1.40 -19.51 -17.00
N ASN A 119 2.68 -19.65 -16.67
CA ASN A 119 3.21 -20.84 -15.98
C ASN A 119 2.94 -20.86 -14.46
N ASN A 120 2.59 -19.74 -13.84
CA ASN A 120 2.37 -19.65 -12.39
C ASN A 120 0.90 -19.42 -12.03
N ASN A 121 0.46 -19.96 -10.90
CA ASN A 121 -0.84 -19.66 -10.36
C ASN A 121 -0.86 -18.32 -9.62
N ILE A 122 -2.05 -17.72 -9.51
CA ILE A 122 -2.30 -16.54 -8.71
C ILE A 122 -2.94 -17.00 -7.40
N SER A 123 -2.41 -16.51 -6.29
CA SER A 123 -2.95 -16.73 -4.96
C SER A 123 -3.14 -15.41 -4.23
N GLN A 124 -4.16 -15.39 -3.37
CA GLN A 124 -4.43 -14.29 -2.47
C GLN A 124 -4.02 -14.73 -1.07
N ILE A 125 -3.09 -13.98 -0.46
CA ILE A 125 -2.62 -14.23 0.90
C ILE A 125 -2.99 -13.05 1.78
N GLN A 126 -3.16 -13.29 3.07
CA GLN A 126 -3.45 -12.24 4.04
C GLN A 126 -2.15 -11.49 4.40
N GLY A 127 -2.10 -10.18 4.15
CA GLY A 127 -0.92 -9.35 4.45
C GLY A 127 -0.76 -9.06 5.94
N ILE A 128 -1.85 -9.10 6.71
CA ILE A 128 -1.85 -8.95 8.17
C ILE A 128 -2.54 -10.17 8.78
N PRO A 129 -1.84 -11.29 8.98
CA PRO A 129 -2.46 -12.55 9.45
C PRO A 129 -2.78 -12.57 10.95
N GLY A 130 -2.40 -11.52 11.71
CA GLY A 130 -2.61 -11.44 13.15
C GLY A 130 -1.43 -11.98 13.97
N VAL A 131 -1.32 -11.54 15.23
CA VAL A 131 -0.17 -11.91 16.09
C VAL A 131 -0.19 -13.39 16.49
N THR A 132 -1.37 -14.01 16.48
CA THR A 132 -1.60 -15.42 16.82
C THR A 132 -1.31 -16.37 15.66
N SER A 133 -1.05 -15.84 14.45
CA SER A 133 -0.75 -16.64 13.25
C SER A 133 0.55 -17.45 13.31
N GLY A 134 1.39 -17.23 14.34
CA GLY A 134 2.63 -17.97 14.54
C GLY A 134 3.73 -17.65 13.52
N ILE A 135 3.56 -16.64 12.66
CA ILE A 135 4.52 -16.29 11.61
C ILE A 135 5.90 -15.86 12.13
N LEU A 136 5.98 -15.46 13.41
CA LEU A 136 7.22 -15.07 14.09
C LEU A 136 7.73 -16.16 15.06
N ALA A 137 7.01 -17.26 15.27
CA ALA A 137 7.33 -18.31 16.25
C ALA A 137 8.22 -19.44 15.68
N GLY A 138 9.05 -19.11 14.68
CA GLY A 138 10.00 -20.02 14.05
C GLY A 138 11.32 -20.13 14.79
#